data_AF-A0ABD7HZB6-F1
#
_entry.id   AF-A0ABD7HZB6-F1
#
_cell.length_a   1.000
_cell.length_b   1.000
_cell.length_c   1.000
_cell.angle_alpha   90.00
_cell.angle_beta   90.00
_cell.angle_gamma   90.00
#
_symmetry.space_group_name_H-M   'P 1'
#
loop_
_entity.id
_entity.type
_entity.pdbx_description
1 polymer ?
#
loop_
_entity_poly.entity_id
_entity_poly.type
_entity_poly.pdbx_seq_one_letter_code
_entity_poly.pdbx_strand_id
1 'polypeptide(L)'
;MDIHERTTKWSKGISEMDVLSLAEKETVCNKVAKQLFVICVTIGTLILIAIIVGMFEYPWLLDYMTNTANTVNQNLSTTHSQAGRAGGTMASLSHMISVLAVMLIPTIGVFYIIKKPLLKRETRKFVEKKLAATSSTDDVLTSVYWAFSNQEYVGDDALNKDIMYYIEDNKDNWNPKGIAVNNRKVCIVYEAFITGTEQLRSNEHIVDITDLDEENRIDGVFQTDIEVELSAENRRYFTNVELLRKIHNQIANKIVDGLDSFEGLEYVETVDRMPVYRVMIGD
;
A
#
# COMPACT_ATOMS: atom_id res chain seq x y z
N MET A 1 -0.43 15.18 -15.18
CA MET A 1 -0.22 14.72 -13.79
C MET A 1 0.52 13.42 -13.88
N ASP A 2 1.70 13.38 -13.26
CA ASP A 2 2.53 12.21 -13.24
C ASP A 2 1.80 11.03 -12.54
N ILE A 3 2.06 9.79 -12.98
CA ILE A 3 1.38 8.59 -12.46
C ILE A 3 1.67 8.45 -10.97
N HIS A 4 2.92 8.73 -10.59
CA HIS A 4 3.40 8.67 -9.22
C HIS A 4 2.68 9.72 -8.35
N GLU A 5 2.67 10.99 -8.77
CA GLU A 5 1.99 12.09 -8.07
C GLU A 5 0.49 11.80 -7.85
N ARG A 6 -0.20 11.29 -8.87
CA ARG A 6 -1.60 10.89 -8.77
C ARG A 6 -1.81 9.81 -7.72
N THR A 7 -0.94 8.80 -7.72
CA THR A 7 -1.05 7.64 -6.84
C THR A 7 -0.90 8.07 -5.39
N THR A 8 0.13 8.86 -5.07
CA THR A 8 0.37 9.41 -3.73
C THR A 8 -0.83 10.24 -3.25
N LYS A 9 -1.43 11.05 -4.13
CA LYS A 9 -2.63 11.84 -3.80
C LYS A 9 -3.87 10.97 -3.57
N TRP A 10 -4.03 9.89 -4.34
CA TRP A 10 -5.23 9.05 -4.30
C TRP A 10 -5.21 8.04 -3.16
N SER A 11 -4.04 7.55 -2.77
CA SER A 11 -3.87 6.61 -1.65
C SER A 11 -4.02 7.29 -0.28
N LYS A 12 -3.78 8.60 -0.18
CA LYS A 12 -3.86 9.34 1.09
C LYS A 12 -5.24 9.16 1.76
N GLY A 13 -5.23 8.64 2.99
CA GLY A 13 -6.44 8.42 3.79
C GLY A 13 -7.26 7.19 3.40
N ILE A 14 -6.67 6.23 2.68
CA ILE A 14 -7.25 4.93 2.36
C ILE A 14 -6.40 3.84 3.03
N SER A 15 -6.75 3.47 4.26
CA SER A 15 -5.98 2.54 5.09
C SER A 15 -5.78 1.17 4.41
N GLU A 16 -6.72 0.72 3.58
CA GLU A 16 -6.59 -0.53 2.85
C GLU A 16 -5.42 -0.53 1.85
N MET A 17 -5.01 0.64 1.36
CA MET A 17 -3.89 0.77 0.43
C MET A 17 -2.54 0.78 1.12
N ASP A 18 -2.48 0.99 2.44
CA ASP A 18 -1.22 1.10 3.16
C ASP A 18 -0.40 -0.19 3.08
N VAL A 19 -1.06 -1.35 2.96
CA VAL A 19 -0.41 -2.66 2.85
C VAL A 19 0.27 -2.91 1.50
N LEU A 20 0.01 -2.06 0.51
CA LEU A 20 0.54 -2.20 -0.84
C LEU A 20 1.85 -1.43 -1.01
N SER A 21 2.76 -1.98 -1.80
CA SER A 21 3.93 -1.26 -2.29
C SER A 21 3.50 -0.12 -3.24
N LEU A 22 4.41 0.80 -3.53
CA LEU A 22 4.14 1.93 -4.42
C LEU A 22 3.70 1.47 -5.83
N ALA A 23 4.41 0.52 -6.43
CA ALA A 23 4.09 -0.03 -7.75
C ALA A 23 2.72 -0.74 -7.77
N GLU A 24 2.36 -1.41 -6.68
CA GLU A 24 1.04 -2.02 -6.51
C GLU A 24 -0.06 -0.95 -6.40
N LYS A 25 0.18 0.12 -5.64
CA LYS A 25 -0.72 1.27 -5.55
C LYS A 25 -0.95 1.90 -6.91
N GLU A 26 0.10 2.05 -7.74
CA GLU A 26 -0.01 2.58 -9.10
C GLU A 26 -0.90 1.70 -9.98
N THR A 27 -0.73 0.38 -9.90
CA THR A 27 -1.55 -0.59 -10.63
C THR A 27 -3.03 -0.46 -10.26
N VAL A 28 -3.34 -0.41 -8.97
CA VAL A 28 -4.72 -0.23 -8.46
C VAL A 28 -5.27 1.13 -8.88
N CYS A 29 -4.53 2.22 -8.66
CA CYS A 29 -4.94 3.58 -9.02
C CYS A 29 -5.20 3.71 -10.53
N ASN A 30 -4.38 3.10 -11.38
CA ASN A 30 -4.58 3.15 -12.82
C ASN A 30 -5.84 2.39 -13.24
N LYS A 31 -6.10 1.23 -12.64
CA LYS A 31 -7.32 0.46 -12.89
C LYS A 31 -8.58 1.24 -12.46
N VAL A 32 -8.55 1.83 -11.28
CA VAL A 32 -9.63 2.69 -10.74
C VAL A 32 -9.84 3.90 -11.63
N ALA A 33 -8.76 4.54 -12.11
CA ALA A 33 -8.86 5.68 -13.02
C ALA A 33 -9.54 5.31 -14.35
N LYS A 34 -9.23 4.15 -14.93
CA LYS A 34 -9.92 3.64 -16.12
C LYS A 34 -11.41 3.39 -15.85
N GLN A 35 -11.74 2.77 -14.72
CA GLN A 35 -13.15 2.53 -14.33
C GLN A 35 -13.91 3.85 -14.13
N LEU A 36 -13.32 4.82 -13.43
CA LEU A 36 -13.92 6.14 -13.24
C LEU A 36 -14.10 6.89 -14.56
N PHE A 37 -13.14 6.79 -15.48
CA PHE A 37 -13.26 7.38 -16.81
C PHE A 37 -14.48 6.82 -17.57
N VAL A 38 -14.63 5.49 -17.61
CA VAL A 38 -15.78 4.84 -18.24
C VAL A 38 -17.10 5.29 -17.60
N ILE A 39 -17.15 5.35 -16.25
CA ILE A 39 -18.34 5.80 -15.52
C ILE A 39 -18.67 7.26 -15.85
N CYS A 40 -17.69 8.17 -15.83
CA CYS A 40 -17.90 9.59 -16.12
C CYS A 40 -18.35 9.81 -17.58
N VAL A 41 -17.76 9.09 -18.54
CA VAL A 41 -18.19 9.16 -19.96
C VAL A 41 -19.61 8.63 -20.12
N THR A 42 -19.97 7.53 -19.45
CA THR A 42 -21.33 6.98 -19.50
C THR A 42 -22.35 7.95 -18.89
N ILE A 43 -22.03 8.57 -17.76
CA ILE A 43 -22.92 9.57 -17.14
C ILE A 43 -23.03 10.81 -18.02
N GLY A 44 -21.92 11.32 -18.55
CA GLY A 44 -21.92 12.47 -19.45
C GLY A 44 -22.76 12.21 -20.71
N THR A 45 -22.66 11.03 -21.31
CA THR A 45 -23.47 10.65 -22.47
C THR A 45 -24.96 10.53 -22.12
N LEU A 46 -25.30 9.98 -20.96
CA LEU A 46 -26.70 9.92 -20.48
C LEU A 46 -27.28 11.33 -20.24
N ILE A 47 -26.53 12.25 -19.64
CA ILE A 47 -26.98 13.63 -19.45
C ILE A 47 -27.17 14.32 -20.81
N LEU A 48 -26.26 14.11 -21.76
CA LEU A 48 -26.38 14.66 -23.12
C LEU A 48 -27.64 14.16 -23.82
N ILE A 49 -27.94 12.86 -23.72
CA ILE A 49 -29.17 12.28 -24.26
C ILE A 49 -30.40 12.90 -23.59
N ALA A 50 -30.39 13.07 -22.26
CA ALA A 50 -31.50 13.68 -21.53
C ALA A 50 -31.75 15.14 -21.97
N ILE A 51 -30.69 15.92 -22.23
CA ILE A 51 -30.81 17.29 -22.76
C ILE A 51 -31.44 17.26 -24.16
N ILE A 52 -30.97 16.39 -25.05
CA ILE A 52 -31.51 16.28 -26.42
C ILE A 52 -32.99 15.93 -26.40
N VAL A 53 -33.39 14.94 -25.61
CA VAL A 53 -34.80 14.55 -25.46
C VAL A 53 -35.62 15.72 -24.90
N GLY A 54 -35.11 16.40 -23.87
CA GLY A 54 -35.75 17.57 -23.31
C GLY A 54 -35.96 18.69 -24.34
N MET A 55 -35.06 18.87 -25.30
CA MET A 55 -35.24 19.88 -26.36
C MET A 55 -36.45 19.61 -27.25
N PHE A 56 -36.85 18.34 -27.44
CA PHE A 56 -38.04 18.00 -28.22
C PHE A 56 -39.34 18.21 -27.43
N GLU A 57 -39.30 17.98 -26.11
CA GLU A 57 -40.48 18.11 -25.24
C GLU A 57 -40.74 19.56 -24.81
N TYR A 58 -39.70 20.38 -24.71
CA TYR A 58 -39.77 21.72 -24.14
C TYR A 58 -39.33 22.79 -25.14
N PRO A 59 -40.27 23.51 -25.80
CA PRO A 59 -39.95 24.55 -26.78
C PRO A 59 -39.08 25.69 -26.22
N TRP A 60 -39.23 26.01 -24.93
CA TRP A 60 -38.43 27.03 -24.25
C TRP A 60 -36.94 26.63 -24.14
N LEU A 61 -36.65 25.33 -23.98
CA LEU A 61 -35.29 24.81 -23.90
C LEU A 61 -34.63 24.81 -25.28
N LEU A 62 -35.39 24.48 -26.32
CA LEU A 62 -34.95 24.56 -27.71
C LEU A 62 -34.58 26.01 -28.08
N ASP A 63 -35.47 26.97 -27.79
CA ASP A 63 -35.22 28.39 -28.07
C ASP A 63 -33.99 28.93 -27.29
N TYR A 64 -33.85 28.54 -26.03
CA TYR A 64 -32.65 28.85 -25.23
C TYR A 64 -31.36 28.31 -25.86
N MET A 65 -31.35 27.05 -26.30
CA MET A 65 -30.18 26.43 -26.93
C MET A 65 -29.86 27.03 -28.30
N THR A 66 -30.88 27.35 -29.10
CA THR A 66 -30.72 27.98 -30.42
C THR A 66 -30.20 29.41 -30.30
N ASN A 67 -30.75 30.21 -29.38
CA ASN A 67 -30.24 31.56 -29.10
C ASN A 67 -28.79 31.50 -28.62
N THR A 68 -28.47 30.58 -27.71
CA THR A 68 -27.09 30.33 -27.25
C THR A 68 -26.15 30.00 -28.40
N ALA A 69 -26.53 29.06 -29.28
CA ALA A 69 -25.72 28.66 -30.44
C ALA A 69 -25.51 29.81 -31.44
N ASN A 70 -26.55 30.59 -31.71
CA ASN A 70 -26.49 31.75 -32.59
C ASN A 70 -25.55 32.83 -32.04
N THR A 71 -25.63 33.15 -30.75
CA THR A 71 -24.74 34.10 -30.09
C THR A 71 -23.28 33.64 -30.11
N VAL A 72 -23.02 32.34 -29.87
CA VAL A 72 -21.66 31.78 -29.94
C VAL A 72 -21.10 31.84 -31.37
N ASN A 73 -21.90 31.46 -32.38
CA ASN A 73 -21.49 31.50 -33.78
C ASN A 73 -21.27 32.93 -34.29
N GLN A 74 -22.14 33.87 -33.91
CA GLN A 74 -21.98 35.29 -34.21
C GLN A 74 -20.65 35.82 -33.63
N ASN A 75 -20.37 35.54 -32.36
CA ASN A 75 -19.11 35.94 -31.72
C ASN A 75 -17.87 35.28 -32.35
N LEU A 76 -17.96 34.02 -32.80
CA LEU A 76 -16.85 33.35 -33.49
C LEU A 76 -16.60 33.96 -34.88
N SER A 77 -17.67 34.28 -35.61
CA SER A 77 -17.59 34.90 -36.94
C SER A 77 -17.09 36.34 -36.92
N THR A 78 -17.46 37.14 -35.91
CA THR A 78 -16.95 38.51 -35.73
C THR A 78 -15.47 38.53 -35.31
N THR A 79 -15.01 37.52 -34.58
CA THR A 79 -13.59 37.35 -34.19
C THR A 79 -12.66 37.09 -35.39
N HIS A 80 -13.17 36.54 -36.50
CA HIS A 80 -12.40 36.42 -37.75
C HIS A 80 -12.25 37.75 -38.52
N SER A 81 -13.10 38.75 -38.24
CA SER A 81 -13.13 40.04 -38.98
C SER A 81 -12.46 41.22 -38.28
N GLN A 82 -12.06 41.10 -37.00
CA GLN A 82 -11.43 42.19 -36.27
C GLN A 82 -10.16 41.74 -35.53
N ALA A 83 -9.06 42.43 -35.81
CA ALA A 83 -7.82 42.36 -35.05
C ALA A 83 -8.08 42.74 -33.58
N GLY A 84 -8.20 41.72 -32.72
CA GLY A 84 -8.44 41.88 -31.29
C GLY A 84 -8.47 40.53 -30.58
N ARG A 85 -7.36 39.78 -30.65
CA ARG A 85 -7.21 38.36 -30.27
C ARG A 85 -7.52 37.98 -28.81
N ALA A 86 -7.98 38.88 -27.94
CA ALA A 86 -8.22 38.61 -26.51
C ALA A 86 -9.67 38.84 -26.03
N GLY A 87 -10.52 39.56 -26.77
CA GLY A 87 -11.85 39.96 -26.29
C GLY A 87 -13.02 39.08 -26.75
N GLY A 88 -13.00 38.61 -28.00
CA GLY A 88 -14.12 37.86 -28.61
C GLY A 88 -14.26 36.41 -28.11
N THR A 89 -13.17 35.80 -27.66
CA THR A 89 -13.18 34.44 -27.09
C THR A 89 -13.83 34.38 -25.71
N MET A 90 -13.80 35.46 -24.93
CA MET A 90 -14.36 35.49 -23.57
C MET A 90 -15.89 35.69 -23.55
N ALA A 91 -16.47 36.35 -24.55
CA ALA A 91 -17.92 36.63 -24.60
C ALA A 91 -18.77 35.39 -24.97
N SER A 92 -18.28 34.52 -25.86
CA SER A 92 -18.98 33.28 -26.24
C SER A 92 -18.87 32.17 -25.18
N LEU A 93 -17.78 32.14 -24.42
CA LEU A 93 -17.58 31.24 -23.29
C LEU A 93 -18.67 31.43 -22.21
N SER A 94 -19.04 32.67 -21.91
CA SER A 94 -20.03 32.99 -20.86
C SER A 94 -21.39 32.29 -21.07
N HIS A 95 -21.86 32.21 -22.31
CA HIS A 95 -23.15 31.57 -22.64
C HIS A 95 -23.07 30.04 -22.67
N MET A 96 -21.90 29.45 -22.95
CA MET A 96 -21.71 28.00 -22.87
C MET A 96 -21.46 27.50 -21.44
N ILE A 97 -21.02 28.37 -20.52
CA ILE A 97 -20.72 28.00 -19.14
C ILE A 97 -21.95 27.39 -18.45
N SER A 98 -23.16 27.89 -18.68
CA SER A 98 -24.37 27.33 -18.04
C SER A 98 -24.64 25.88 -18.46
N VAL A 99 -24.55 25.58 -19.76
CA VAL A 99 -24.76 24.21 -20.29
C VAL A 99 -23.63 23.28 -19.86
N LEU A 100 -22.38 23.75 -19.94
CA LEU A 100 -21.22 22.99 -19.48
C LEU A 100 -21.26 22.74 -17.97
N ALA A 101 -21.73 23.69 -17.16
CA ALA A 101 -21.90 23.51 -15.73
C ALA A 101 -22.92 22.42 -15.40
N VAL A 102 -24.06 22.39 -16.10
CA VAL A 102 -25.08 21.33 -15.94
C VAL A 102 -24.52 19.94 -16.26
N MET A 103 -23.58 19.85 -17.20
CA MET A 103 -22.91 18.58 -17.56
C MET A 103 -21.78 18.19 -16.61
N LEU A 104 -20.94 19.17 -16.22
CA LEU A 104 -19.71 18.92 -15.48
C LEU A 104 -19.95 18.79 -13.97
N ILE A 105 -20.89 19.52 -13.39
CA ILE A 105 -21.13 19.49 -11.95
C ILE A 105 -21.58 18.09 -11.48
N PRO A 106 -22.56 17.43 -12.12
CA PRO A 106 -22.98 16.08 -11.72
C PRO A 106 -21.88 15.04 -11.93
N THR A 107 -21.14 15.11 -13.04
CA THR A 107 -20.07 14.16 -13.36
C THR A 107 -18.90 14.28 -12.37
N ILE A 108 -18.50 15.50 -12.00
CA ILE A 108 -17.49 15.75 -10.97
C ILE A 108 -17.99 15.27 -9.59
N GLY A 109 -19.25 15.54 -9.24
CA GLY A 109 -19.84 15.08 -7.98
C GLY A 109 -19.80 13.56 -7.85
N VAL A 110 -20.23 12.84 -8.89
CA VAL A 110 -20.19 11.38 -8.93
C VAL A 110 -18.75 10.84 -8.85
N PHE A 111 -17.81 11.49 -9.54
CA PHE A 111 -16.39 11.12 -9.47
C PHE A 111 -15.89 11.08 -8.02
N TYR A 112 -16.11 12.15 -7.24
CA TYR A 112 -15.62 12.20 -5.86
C TYR A 112 -16.32 11.21 -4.93
N ILE A 113 -17.62 10.97 -5.12
CA ILE A 113 -18.41 10.01 -4.32
C ILE A 113 -17.93 8.57 -4.58
N ILE A 114 -17.71 8.20 -5.84
CA ILE A 114 -17.38 6.82 -6.23
C ILE A 114 -15.88 6.52 -6.09
N LYS A 115 -15.00 7.51 -6.20
CA LYS A 115 -13.54 7.29 -6.18
C LYS A 115 -13.08 6.51 -4.95
N LYS A 116 -13.46 6.95 -3.74
CA LYS A 116 -13.01 6.33 -2.48
C LYS A 116 -13.50 4.87 -2.31
N PRO A 117 -14.80 4.54 -2.46
CA PRO A 117 -15.26 3.16 -2.34
C PRO A 117 -14.68 2.25 -3.43
N LEU A 118 -14.46 2.77 -4.64
CA LEU A 118 -13.90 2.01 -5.75
C LEU A 118 -12.42 1.70 -5.53
N LEU A 119 -11.63 2.65 -5.00
CA LEU A 119 -10.26 2.40 -4.52
C LEU A 119 -10.22 1.31 -3.46
N LYS A 120 -11.06 1.41 -2.41
CA LYS A 120 -11.15 0.39 -1.35
C LYS A 120 -11.47 -0.99 -1.91
N ARG A 121 -12.45 -1.07 -2.81
CA ARG A 121 -12.89 -2.33 -3.43
C ARG A 121 -11.80 -2.97 -4.27
N GLU A 122 -11.18 -2.21 -5.18
CA GLU A 122 -10.14 -2.75 -6.05
C GLU A 122 -8.85 -3.07 -5.29
N THR A 123 -8.54 -2.30 -4.24
CA THR A 123 -7.44 -2.62 -3.31
C THR A 123 -7.70 -3.94 -2.61
N ARG A 124 -8.89 -4.13 -2.02
CA ARG A 124 -9.24 -5.40 -1.36
C ARG A 124 -9.16 -6.58 -2.32
N LYS A 125 -9.71 -6.46 -3.54
CA LYS A 125 -9.60 -7.51 -4.56
C LYS A 125 -8.15 -7.80 -4.93
N PHE A 126 -7.32 -6.77 -5.05
CA PHE A 126 -5.90 -6.93 -5.37
C PHE A 126 -5.18 -7.67 -4.23
N VAL A 127 -5.40 -7.26 -2.99
CA VAL A 127 -4.87 -7.93 -1.80
C VAL A 127 -5.37 -9.36 -1.74
N GLU A 128 -6.66 -9.64 -1.88
CA GLU A 128 -7.20 -11.01 -1.89
C GLU A 128 -6.59 -11.86 -3.00
N LYS A 129 -6.37 -11.31 -4.20
CA LYS A 129 -5.68 -12.00 -5.28
C LYS A 129 -4.22 -12.29 -4.92
N LYS A 130 -3.52 -11.34 -4.29
CA LYS A 130 -2.14 -11.52 -3.80
C LYS A 130 -2.08 -12.58 -2.71
N LEU A 131 -3.04 -12.59 -1.80
CA LEU A 131 -3.15 -13.57 -0.73
C LEU A 131 -3.51 -14.97 -1.25
N ALA A 132 -4.23 -15.07 -2.37
CA ALA A 132 -4.59 -16.33 -3.02
C ALA A 132 -3.53 -16.87 -3.98
N ALA A 133 -2.57 -16.03 -4.39
CA ALA A 133 -1.39 -16.51 -5.11
C ALA A 133 -0.55 -17.37 -4.15
N THR A 134 0.14 -18.37 -4.70
CA THR A 134 1.00 -19.30 -3.94
C THR A 134 1.90 -18.56 -2.95
N SER A 135 2.12 -19.17 -1.77
CA SER A 135 3.05 -18.65 -0.76
C SER A 135 4.38 -18.31 -1.43
N SER A 136 4.75 -17.04 -1.35
CA SER A 136 6.04 -16.56 -1.84
C SER A 136 7.14 -17.34 -1.12
N THR A 137 8.06 -17.90 -1.91
CA THR A 137 9.29 -18.55 -1.46
C THR A 137 10.45 -17.56 -1.54
N ASP A 138 10.14 -16.27 -1.45
CA ASP A 138 11.12 -15.20 -1.58
C ASP A 138 11.59 -14.80 -0.19
N ASP A 139 12.83 -14.34 -0.13
CA ASP A 139 13.39 -13.68 1.05
C ASP A 139 12.62 -12.40 1.34
N VAL A 140 12.47 -12.08 2.63
CA VAL A 140 11.62 -10.97 3.08
C VAL A 140 12.44 -10.01 3.92
N LEU A 141 12.11 -8.72 3.84
CA LEU A 141 12.77 -7.64 4.59
C LEU A 141 14.27 -7.47 4.31
N THR A 142 14.78 -7.97 3.18
CA THR A 142 16.21 -7.92 2.80
C THR A 142 16.76 -6.53 2.46
N SER A 143 15.92 -5.49 2.52
CA SER A 143 16.30 -4.09 2.29
C SER A 143 16.02 -3.21 3.51
N VAL A 144 15.87 -3.83 4.68
CA VAL A 144 15.58 -3.17 5.95
C VAL A 144 16.70 -3.51 6.92
N TYR A 145 17.42 -2.50 7.39
CA TYR A 145 18.49 -2.68 8.36
C TYR A 145 17.98 -2.38 9.77
N TRP A 146 18.35 -3.21 10.73
CA TRP A 146 17.95 -3.01 12.12
C TRP A 146 18.93 -3.66 13.08
N ALA A 147 19.31 -2.99 14.18
CA ALA A 147 20.11 -3.61 15.23
C ALA A 147 19.21 -4.18 16.33
N PHE A 148 19.37 -5.45 16.67
CA PHE A 148 18.66 -6.02 17.82
C PHE A 148 19.14 -5.38 19.12
N SER A 149 18.25 -5.35 20.12
CA SER A 149 18.56 -4.82 21.45
C SER A 149 17.81 -5.61 22.52
N ASN A 150 18.26 -5.52 23.77
CA ASN A 150 17.53 -6.14 24.88
C ASN A 150 16.21 -5.41 25.25
N GLN A 151 15.80 -4.38 24.48
CA GLN A 151 14.54 -3.69 24.67
C GLN A 151 13.38 -4.47 24.05
N GLU A 152 12.35 -4.78 24.85
CA GLU A 152 11.11 -5.33 24.30
C GLU A 152 10.14 -4.25 23.84
N TYR A 153 9.48 -4.52 22.70
CA TYR A 153 8.46 -3.65 22.12
C TYR A 153 7.06 -4.22 22.32
N VAL A 154 6.20 -3.50 23.05
CA VAL A 154 4.80 -3.90 23.28
C VAL A 154 3.92 -3.65 22.05
N GLY A 155 4.27 -2.68 21.21
CA GLY A 155 3.46 -2.28 20.07
C GLY A 155 4.26 -1.81 18.87
N ASP A 156 3.61 -1.80 17.71
CA ASP A 156 4.22 -1.47 16.41
C ASP A 156 4.76 -0.05 16.33
N ASP A 157 4.09 0.91 16.96
CA ASP A 157 4.42 2.33 16.79
C ASP A 157 5.83 2.68 17.28
N ALA A 158 6.25 2.08 18.40
CA ALA A 158 7.57 2.31 18.98
C ALA A 158 8.69 1.73 18.11
N LEU A 159 8.57 0.44 17.74
CA LEU A 159 9.58 -0.19 16.87
C LEU A 159 9.62 0.48 15.49
N ASN A 160 8.46 0.77 14.91
CA ASN A 160 8.37 1.44 13.62
C ASN A 160 9.13 2.78 13.63
N LYS A 161 8.98 3.55 14.72
CA LYS A 161 9.70 4.81 14.87
C LYS A 161 11.21 4.57 14.91
N ASP A 162 11.66 3.59 15.68
CA ASP A 162 13.10 3.34 15.84
C ASP A 162 13.74 2.83 14.54
N ILE A 163 13.09 1.91 13.81
CA ILE A 163 13.53 1.46 12.48
C ILE A 163 13.65 2.64 11.51
N MET A 164 12.69 3.56 11.53
CA MET A 164 12.68 4.70 10.62
C MET A 164 13.81 5.70 10.85
N TYR A 165 14.34 5.77 12.07
CA TYR A 165 15.41 6.67 12.44
C TYR A 165 16.77 5.97 12.62
N TYR A 166 16.83 4.64 12.42
CA TYR A 166 18.05 3.86 12.54
C TYR A 166 19.06 4.19 11.44
N ILE A 167 18.66 4.12 10.17
CA ILE A 167 19.45 4.50 9.00
C ILE A 167 18.58 5.26 7.99
N GLU A 168 19.18 6.13 7.17
CA GLU A 168 18.45 6.94 6.20
C GLU A 168 17.73 6.09 5.15
N ASP A 169 18.39 5.03 4.65
CA ASP A 169 17.86 4.12 3.61
C ASP A 169 16.54 3.45 4.01
N ASN A 170 16.32 3.22 5.31
CA ASN A 170 15.06 2.66 5.79
C ASN A 170 13.87 3.56 5.42
N LYS A 171 14.04 4.89 5.30
CA LYS A 171 12.94 5.81 4.93
C LYS A 171 12.30 5.47 3.59
N ASP A 172 13.08 4.96 2.66
CA ASP A 172 12.61 4.63 1.32
C ASP A 172 12.18 3.15 1.21
N ASN A 173 12.81 2.26 1.98
CA ASN A 173 12.58 0.81 1.89
C ASN A 173 11.55 0.27 2.89
N TRP A 174 11.31 0.96 3.99
CA TRP A 174 10.44 0.49 5.06
C TRP A 174 8.96 0.81 4.80
N ASN A 175 8.19 -0.23 4.51
CA ASN A 175 6.73 -0.16 4.54
C ASN A 175 6.19 -0.96 5.74
N PRO A 176 5.93 -0.37 6.91
CA PRO A 176 5.56 -1.12 8.11
C PRO A 176 4.30 -1.97 7.94
N LYS A 177 3.33 -1.48 7.15
CA LYS A 177 2.05 -2.16 6.94
C LYS A 177 2.07 -3.13 5.76
N GLY A 178 3.18 -3.19 5.00
CA GLY A 178 3.37 -4.14 3.92
C GLY A 178 3.19 -5.57 4.39
N ILE A 179 2.62 -6.43 3.55
CA ILE A 179 2.48 -7.86 3.87
C ILE A 179 3.86 -8.51 3.74
N ALA A 180 4.42 -8.94 4.87
CA ALA A 180 5.70 -9.66 4.92
C ALA A 180 5.50 -11.12 4.53
N VAL A 181 4.67 -11.82 5.29
CA VAL A 181 4.39 -13.25 5.12
C VAL A 181 2.88 -13.44 4.99
N ASN A 182 2.46 -13.97 3.85
CA ASN A 182 1.07 -14.33 3.56
C ASN A 182 0.70 -15.68 4.21
N ASN A 183 0.78 -15.74 5.54
CA ASN A 183 0.36 -16.90 6.31
C ASN A 183 -0.05 -16.48 7.73
N ARG A 184 -0.99 -17.22 8.32
CA ARG A 184 -1.45 -16.99 9.70
C ARG A 184 -0.41 -17.40 10.75
N LYS A 185 0.51 -18.30 10.39
CA LYS A 185 1.60 -18.79 11.21
C LYS A 185 2.88 -18.80 10.40
N VAL A 186 4.01 -18.56 11.05
CA VAL A 186 5.34 -18.65 10.47
C VAL A 186 6.26 -19.25 11.51
N CYS A 187 7.19 -20.08 11.06
CA CYS A 187 8.29 -20.53 11.87
C CYS A 187 9.52 -19.67 11.55
N ILE A 188 10.18 -19.17 12.59
CA ILE A 188 11.43 -18.43 12.47
C ILE A 188 12.53 -19.25 13.12
N VAL A 189 13.66 -19.39 12.43
CA VAL A 189 14.89 -19.97 12.96
C VAL A 189 15.91 -18.84 13.07
N TYR A 190 16.59 -18.74 14.21
CA TYR A 190 17.68 -17.79 14.38
C TYR A 190 18.78 -18.40 15.23
N GLU A 191 20.02 -18.03 14.91
CA GLU A 191 21.18 -18.37 15.72
C GLU A 191 21.22 -17.48 16.97
N ALA A 192 21.58 -18.05 18.12
CA ALA A 192 21.76 -17.30 19.35
C ALA A 192 22.84 -17.92 20.24
N PHE A 193 23.42 -17.08 21.08
CA PHE A 193 24.33 -17.49 22.15
C PHE A 193 23.58 -17.50 23.47
N ILE A 194 23.39 -18.68 24.07
CA ILE A 194 22.62 -18.85 25.31
C ILE A 194 23.43 -19.55 26.40
N THR A 195 23.19 -19.23 27.67
CA THR A 195 23.82 -19.91 28.82
C THR A 195 23.20 -21.28 29.10
N GLY A 196 21.99 -21.51 28.61
CA GLY A 196 21.23 -22.73 28.79
C GLY A 196 19.75 -22.56 28.45
N THR A 197 19.00 -23.66 28.58
CA THR A 197 17.56 -23.73 28.23
C THR A 197 16.67 -22.77 29.03
N GLU A 198 17.13 -22.25 30.15
CA GLU A 198 16.41 -21.28 30.98
C GLU A 198 16.19 -19.92 30.30
N GLN A 199 16.99 -19.60 29.27
CA GLN A 199 16.78 -18.39 28.45
C GLN A 199 15.74 -18.60 27.34
N LEU A 200 15.29 -19.83 27.09
CA LEU A 200 14.27 -20.11 26.11
C LEU A 200 12.90 -19.62 26.59
N ARG A 201 12.16 -19.01 25.67
CA ARG A 201 10.76 -18.65 25.87
C ARG A 201 9.90 -19.88 25.67
N SER A 202 8.67 -19.82 26.19
CA SER A 202 7.75 -20.97 26.19
C SER A 202 7.37 -21.52 24.80
N ASN A 203 7.59 -20.75 23.74
CA ASN A 203 7.29 -21.11 22.36
C ASN A 203 8.55 -21.30 21.50
N GLU A 204 9.72 -21.35 22.14
CA GLU A 204 11.01 -21.58 21.51
C GLU A 204 11.46 -23.03 21.74
N HIS A 205 12.12 -23.60 20.74
CA HIS A 205 12.70 -24.93 20.78
C HIS A 205 14.09 -24.90 20.16
N ILE A 206 15.01 -25.70 20.69
CA ILE A 206 16.34 -25.87 20.10
C ILE A 206 16.22 -26.84 18.93
N VAL A 207 16.80 -26.48 17.79
CA VAL A 207 16.77 -27.29 16.57
C VAL A 207 17.56 -28.57 16.75
N ASP A 208 18.79 -28.48 17.26
CA ASP A 208 19.64 -29.63 17.59
C ASP A 208 20.02 -29.60 19.07
N ILE A 209 19.45 -30.51 19.85
CA ILE A 209 19.70 -30.56 21.30
C ILE A 209 21.16 -30.87 21.64
N THR A 210 21.93 -31.44 20.70
CA THR A 210 23.36 -31.72 20.89
C THR A 210 24.20 -30.45 20.92
N ASP A 211 23.69 -29.32 20.42
CA ASP A 211 24.33 -28.00 20.56
C ASP A 211 24.53 -27.61 22.04
N LEU A 212 23.73 -28.18 22.95
CA LEU A 212 23.82 -27.95 24.38
C LEU A 212 24.72 -28.95 25.14
N ASP A 213 25.41 -29.84 24.43
CA ASP A 213 26.41 -30.69 25.05
C ASP A 213 27.55 -29.83 25.62
N GLU A 214 28.00 -30.10 26.85
CA GLU A 214 29.03 -29.28 27.52
C GLU A 214 30.35 -29.17 26.72
N GLU A 215 30.61 -30.10 25.80
CA GLU A 215 31.75 -30.05 24.89
C GLU A 215 31.66 -28.89 23.88
N ASN A 216 30.45 -28.44 23.56
CA ASN A 216 30.15 -27.33 22.65
C ASN A 216 30.10 -25.97 23.36
N ARG A 217 30.28 -25.95 24.69
CA ARG A 217 30.22 -24.73 25.48
C ARG A 217 31.50 -23.91 25.34
N ILE A 218 31.39 -22.73 24.74
CA ILE A 218 32.52 -21.82 24.52
C ILE A 218 32.26 -20.53 25.31
N ASP A 219 33.24 -20.10 26.11
CA ASP A 219 33.17 -18.89 26.93
C ASP A 219 31.89 -18.78 27.80
N GLY A 220 31.38 -19.93 28.25
CA GLY A 220 30.22 -20.03 29.14
C GLY A 220 28.86 -20.03 28.46
N VAL A 221 28.81 -19.92 27.12
CA VAL A 221 27.59 -19.94 26.30
C VAL A 221 27.61 -21.10 25.30
N PHE A 222 26.43 -21.46 24.81
CA PHE A 222 26.18 -22.38 23.70
C PHE A 222 25.73 -21.57 22.50
N GLN A 223 26.34 -21.81 21.34
CA GLN A 223 25.85 -21.34 20.06
C GLN A 223 24.86 -22.36 19.53
N THR A 224 23.62 -21.97 19.27
CA THR A 224 22.58 -22.90 18.81
C THR A 224 21.53 -22.20 17.94
N ASP A 225 20.90 -22.98 17.07
CA ASP A 225 19.73 -22.56 16.31
C ASP A 225 18.46 -22.74 17.15
N ILE A 226 17.71 -21.65 17.31
CA ILE A 226 16.42 -21.63 18.00
C ILE A 226 15.29 -21.49 16.99
N GLU A 227 14.35 -22.42 17.05
CA GLU A 227 13.10 -22.41 16.30
C GLU A 227 11.97 -21.79 17.12
N VAL A 228 11.20 -20.90 16.51
CA VAL A 228 10.05 -20.26 17.15
C VAL A 228 8.83 -20.18 16.24
N GLU A 229 7.69 -20.65 16.74
CA GLU A 229 6.41 -20.49 16.06
C GLU A 229 5.78 -19.14 16.42
N LEU A 230 5.47 -18.32 15.41
CA LEU A 230 4.77 -17.06 15.55
C LEU A 230 3.38 -17.14 14.91
N SER A 231 2.42 -16.46 15.53
CA SER A 231 1.05 -16.31 15.01
C SER A 231 0.73 -14.86 14.68
N ALA A 232 0.09 -14.64 13.54
CA ALA A 232 -0.33 -13.33 13.06
C ALA A 232 -1.52 -12.79 13.87
N GLU A 233 -1.46 -11.52 14.26
CA GLU A 233 -2.47 -10.86 15.09
C GLU A 233 -3.81 -10.72 14.37
N ASN A 234 -3.77 -10.42 13.07
CA ASN A 234 -4.96 -10.36 12.22
C ASN A 234 -5.48 -11.75 11.80
N ARG A 235 -4.80 -12.83 12.23
CA ARG A 235 -5.11 -14.24 11.94
C ARG A 235 -5.08 -14.63 10.45
N ARG A 236 -4.46 -13.82 9.60
CA ARG A 236 -4.40 -14.02 8.14
C ARG A 236 -2.97 -13.93 7.58
N TYR A 237 -2.23 -12.89 7.92
CA TYR A 237 -0.89 -12.60 7.39
C TYR A 237 -0.12 -11.70 8.35
N PHE A 238 1.21 -11.69 8.25
CA PHE A 238 2.05 -10.77 9.02
C PHE A 238 2.31 -9.47 8.25
N THR A 239 2.27 -8.34 8.94
CA THR A 239 2.85 -7.09 8.41
C THR A 239 4.36 -7.06 8.67
N ASN A 240 5.08 -6.21 7.92
CA ASN A 240 6.52 -6.03 8.10
C ASN A 240 6.88 -5.63 9.54
N VAL A 241 6.18 -4.66 10.12
CA VAL A 241 6.43 -4.20 11.49
C VAL A 241 6.07 -5.26 12.53
N GLU A 242 4.94 -5.95 12.36
CA GLU A 242 4.49 -6.97 13.31
C GLU A 242 5.49 -8.13 13.36
N LEU A 243 5.94 -8.60 12.19
CA LEU A 243 6.87 -9.71 12.08
C LEU A 243 8.21 -9.36 12.72
N LEU A 244 8.81 -8.24 12.30
CA LEU A 244 10.12 -7.82 12.82
C LEU A 244 10.07 -7.53 14.33
N ARG A 245 8.96 -6.98 14.84
CA ARG A 245 8.76 -6.78 16.28
C ARG A 245 8.70 -8.08 17.05
N LYS A 246 7.96 -9.07 16.55
CA LYS A 246 7.89 -10.38 17.19
C LYS A 246 9.27 -11.04 17.21
N ILE A 247 10.01 -11.01 16.09
CA ILE A 247 11.39 -11.53 16.00
C ILE A 247 12.30 -10.81 17.00
N HIS A 248 12.30 -9.48 16.99
CA HIS A 248 13.07 -8.66 17.93
C HIS A 248 12.83 -9.10 19.37
N ASN A 249 11.56 -9.22 19.76
CA ASN A 249 11.24 -9.59 21.12
C ASN A 249 11.73 -11.00 21.45
N GLN A 250 11.69 -11.99 20.53
CA GLN A 250 12.25 -13.33 20.83
C GLN A 250 13.76 -13.30 21.09
N ILE A 251 14.47 -12.39 20.41
CA ILE A 251 15.93 -12.26 20.50
C ILE A 251 16.36 -11.39 21.71
N ALA A 252 15.51 -10.47 22.18
CA ALA A 252 15.82 -9.44 23.20
C ALA A 252 16.31 -9.92 24.58
N ASN A 253 16.42 -11.23 24.86
CA ASN A 253 17.04 -11.75 26.08
C ASN A 253 18.28 -12.62 25.81
N LYS A 254 18.80 -12.57 24.58
CA LYS A 254 19.87 -13.42 24.06
C LYS A 254 20.98 -12.62 23.36
N ILE A 255 20.88 -11.29 23.36
CA ILE A 255 21.83 -10.42 22.65
C ILE A 255 23.03 -10.19 23.53
N VAL A 256 24.20 -10.50 22.98
CA VAL A 256 25.50 -10.16 23.55
C VAL A 256 25.95 -8.86 22.88
N ASP A 257 26.48 -7.92 23.68
CA ASP A 257 26.86 -6.59 23.20
C ASP A 257 27.75 -6.66 21.93
N GLY A 258 27.20 -6.26 20.79
CA GLY A 258 27.97 -5.87 19.61
C GLY A 258 27.80 -6.65 18.30
N LEU A 259 26.87 -7.61 18.16
CA LEU A 259 26.94 -8.53 17.00
C LEU A 259 25.65 -8.91 16.24
N ASP A 260 24.49 -8.31 16.52
CA ASP A 260 23.25 -8.81 15.88
C ASP A 260 22.54 -7.74 15.04
N SER A 261 23.07 -7.49 13.82
CA SER A 261 22.36 -6.66 12.84
C SER A 261 21.45 -7.52 11.98
N PHE A 262 20.16 -7.18 11.92
CA PHE A 262 19.18 -7.80 11.04
C PHE A 262 19.41 -7.36 9.60
N GLU A 263 19.64 -8.33 8.72
CA GLU A 263 19.79 -8.11 7.27
C GLU A 263 18.62 -8.67 6.45
N GLY A 264 17.71 -9.41 7.07
CA GLY A 264 16.51 -9.93 6.42
C GLY A 264 16.11 -11.32 6.92
N LEU A 265 15.17 -11.92 6.19
CA LEU A 265 14.69 -13.28 6.40
C LEU A 265 14.90 -14.09 5.14
N GLU A 266 15.72 -15.13 5.23
CA GLU A 266 15.94 -16.11 4.17
C GLU A 266 14.83 -17.17 4.20
N TYR A 267 14.18 -17.43 3.06
CA TYR A 267 13.22 -18.52 2.97
C TYR A 267 13.93 -19.88 2.97
N VAL A 268 13.57 -20.76 3.90
CA VAL A 268 14.15 -22.10 4.00
C VAL A 268 13.25 -23.13 3.32
N GLU A 269 12.06 -23.33 3.85
CA GLU A 269 11.10 -24.33 3.37
C GLU A 269 9.68 -24.04 3.84
N THR A 270 8.75 -24.94 3.50
CA THR A 270 7.39 -24.92 4.04
C THR A 270 7.06 -26.29 4.60
N VAL A 271 6.86 -26.36 5.93
CA VAL A 271 6.48 -27.58 6.65
C VAL A 271 5.02 -27.47 7.05
N ASP A 272 4.18 -28.44 6.69
CA ASP A 272 2.74 -28.46 7.04
C ASP A 272 1.97 -27.16 6.72
N ARG A 273 2.31 -26.53 5.59
CA ARG A 273 1.76 -25.22 5.13
C ARG A 273 2.18 -24.04 6.00
N MET A 274 3.19 -24.18 6.84
CA MET A 274 3.82 -23.11 7.60
C MET A 274 5.18 -22.80 6.96
N PRO A 275 5.39 -21.58 6.46
CA PRO A 275 6.70 -21.21 5.94
C PRO A 275 7.70 -21.09 7.09
N VAL A 276 8.92 -21.53 6.82
CA VAL A 276 10.08 -21.47 7.72
C VAL A 276 11.04 -20.45 7.13
N TYR A 277 11.43 -19.47 7.93
CA TYR A 277 12.43 -18.47 7.57
C TYR A 277 13.59 -18.49 8.55
N ARG A 278 14.82 -18.29 8.05
CA ARG A 278 16.00 -18.08 8.86
C ARG A 278 16.29 -16.57 8.96
N VAL A 279 16.59 -16.09 10.16
CA VAL A 279 17.04 -14.71 10.37
C VAL A 279 18.46 -14.57 9.83
N MET A 280 18.65 -13.64 8.91
CA MET A 280 19.98 -13.26 8.44
C MET A 280 20.54 -12.23 9.42
N ILE A 281 21.61 -12.62 10.11
CA ILE A 281 22.34 -11.77 11.04
C ILE A 281 23.65 -11.36 10.35
N GLY A 282 23.89 -10.05 10.27
CA GLY A 282 25.12 -9.46 9.74
C GLY A 282 26.12 -9.14 10.84
N ASP A 283 27.39 -9.35 10.53
CA ASP A 283 28.57 -9.07 11.37
C ASP A 283 28.81 -7.57 11.67
#